data_AF-A0A3M6KFJ8-F1
#
_entry.id   AF-A0A3M6KFJ8-F1
#
_cell.length_a   1.000
_cell.length_b   1.000
_cell.length_c   1.000
_cell.angle_alpha   90.00
_cell.angle_beta   90.00
_cell.angle_gamma   90.00
#
_symmetry.space_group_name_H-M   'P 1'
#
loop_
_entity.id
_entity.type
_entity.pdbx_description
1 polymer ?
#
loop_
_entity_poly.entity_id
_entity_poly.type
_entity_poly.pdbx_seq_one_letter_code
_entity_poly.pdbx_strand_id
1 'polypeptide(L)'
;LPSEAEFRSEKTGPLLKKYLKGKSGIEVENRMRILRLIENMTLGRNAVGYLTESMHGAGSPQAQRIQIARQMQLGYKKQLAKDLAKVKESPEDAKENSEYFNRVFKIPEK
;
A
#
# COMPACT_ATOMS: atom_id res chain seq x y z
N LEU A 1 -22.25 12.85 -5.35
CA LEU A 1 -23.59 12.24 -5.14
C LEU A 1 -24.42 13.20 -4.28
N PRO A 2 -25.72 13.42 -4.53
CA PRO A 2 -26.58 14.23 -3.64
C PRO A 2 -26.62 13.68 -2.21
N SER A 3 -26.99 14.53 -1.25
CA SER A 3 -27.08 14.13 0.16
C SER A 3 -28.23 13.14 0.39
N GLU A 4 -28.21 12.45 1.54
CA GLU A 4 -29.36 11.61 1.92
C GLU A 4 -30.62 12.45 2.14
N ALA A 5 -30.51 13.66 2.67
CA ALA A 5 -31.65 14.56 2.83
C ALA A 5 -32.36 14.85 1.48
N GLU A 6 -31.60 15.10 0.41
CA GLU A 6 -32.16 15.25 -0.95
C GLU A 6 -32.80 13.96 -1.46
N PHE A 7 -32.23 12.80 -1.13
CA PHE A 7 -32.82 11.51 -1.50
C PHE A 7 -34.14 11.21 -0.79
N ARG A 8 -34.34 11.72 0.43
CA ARG A 8 -35.57 11.58 1.22
C ARG A 8 -36.60 12.69 0.97
N SER A 9 -36.21 13.78 0.31
CA SER A 9 -37.10 14.90 -0.04
C SER A 9 -38.26 14.46 -0.95
N GLU A 10 -39.46 14.98 -0.70
CA GLU A 10 -40.65 14.71 -1.52
C GLU A 10 -40.49 15.21 -2.96
N LYS A 11 -39.76 16.32 -3.16
CA LYS A 11 -39.58 16.94 -4.48
C LYS A 11 -38.44 16.31 -5.26
N THR A 12 -37.27 16.15 -4.65
CA THR A 12 -36.05 15.70 -5.34
C THR A 12 -35.83 14.19 -5.24
N GLY A 13 -36.32 13.53 -4.20
CA GLY A 13 -36.21 12.08 -4.01
C GLY A 13 -36.75 11.24 -5.19
N PRO A 14 -37.96 11.50 -5.71
CA PRO A 14 -38.47 10.79 -6.89
C PRO A 14 -37.61 10.98 -8.15
N LEU A 15 -37.04 12.17 -8.34
CA LEU A 15 -36.13 12.46 -9.46
C LEU A 15 -34.83 11.67 -9.31
N LEU A 16 -34.27 11.61 -8.09
CA LEU A 16 -33.06 10.86 -7.81
C LEU A 16 -33.27 9.36 -7.99
N LYS A 17 -34.40 8.81 -7.55
CA LYS A 17 -34.78 7.39 -7.79
C LYS A 17 -34.91 7.08 -9.28
N LYS A 18 -35.36 8.03 -10.10
CA LYS A 18 -35.43 7.88 -11.57
C LYS A 18 -34.06 7.93 -12.23
N TYR A 19 -33.29 8.99 -11.98
CA TYR A 19 -32.06 9.28 -12.72
C TYR A 19 -30.81 8.57 -12.21
N LEU A 20 -30.79 8.11 -10.96
CA LEU A 20 -29.67 7.34 -10.41
C LEU A 20 -29.84 5.82 -10.55
N LYS A 21 -30.87 5.37 -11.29
CA LYS A 21 -31.14 3.96 -11.55
C LYS A 21 -30.00 3.32 -12.32
N GLY A 22 -29.56 2.15 -11.87
CA GLY A 22 -28.58 1.31 -12.55
C GLY A 22 -29.24 0.26 -13.44
N LYS A 23 -28.60 -0.91 -13.54
CA LYS A 23 -29.19 -2.10 -14.19
C LYS A 23 -30.56 -2.43 -13.57
N SER A 24 -31.46 -3.01 -14.36
CA SER A 24 -32.74 -3.52 -13.87
C SER A 24 -32.58 -4.43 -12.65
N GLY A 25 -33.48 -4.31 -11.67
CA GLY A 25 -33.47 -5.09 -10.43
C GLY A 25 -32.60 -4.54 -9.30
N ILE A 26 -31.90 -3.42 -9.50
CA ILE A 26 -31.04 -2.81 -8.46
C ILE A 26 -31.72 -1.61 -7.80
N GLU A 27 -31.85 -1.66 -6.48
CA GLU A 27 -32.31 -0.55 -5.66
C GLU A 27 -31.31 0.62 -5.67
N VAL A 28 -31.82 1.83 -5.95
CA VAL A 28 -31.00 3.05 -6.03
C VAL A 28 -30.31 3.35 -4.71
N GLU A 29 -30.98 3.12 -3.58
CA GLU A 29 -30.40 3.35 -2.25
C GLU A 29 -29.17 2.48 -2.00
N ASN A 30 -29.20 1.20 -2.40
CA ASN A 30 -28.05 0.30 -2.26
C ASN A 30 -26.86 0.78 -3.10
N ARG A 31 -27.13 1.24 -4.32
CA ARG A 31 -26.10 1.85 -5.18
C ARG A 31 -25.52 3.12 -4.55
N MET A 32 -26.34 3.95 -3.92
CA MET A 32 -25.87 5.15 -3.22
C MET A 32 -24.99 4.79 -2.02
N ARG A 33 -25.39 3.79 -1.22
CA ARG A 33 -24.62 3.33 -0.05
C ARG A 33 -23.23 2.82 -0.43
N ILE A 34 -23.11 2.00 -1.47
CA ILE A 34 -21.80 1.48 -1.89
C ILE A 34 -20.89 2.61 -2.43
N LEU A 35 -21.46 3.56 -3.18
CA LEU A 35 -20.69 4.73 -3.65
C LEU A 35 -20.20 5.59 -2.48
N ARG A 36 -21.01 5.77 -1.44
CA ARG A 36 -20.61 6.48 -0.21
C ARG A 36 -19.57 5.71 0.60
N LEU A 37 -19.64 4.39 0.63
CA LEU A 37 -18.61 3.58 1.29
C LEU A 37 -17.26 3.74 0.59
N ILE A 38 -17.24 3.63 -0.74
CA ILE A 38 -16.04 3.85 -1.55
C ILE A 38 -15.49 5.25 -1.29
N GLU A 39 -16.32 6.29 -1.44
CA GLU A 39 -15.94 7.68 -1.13
C GLU A 39 -15.36 7.80 0.28
N ASN A 40 -15.98 7.20 1.29
CA ASN A 40 -15.49 7.28 2.66
C ASN A 40 -14.11 6.65 2.85
N MET A 41 -13.83 5.53 2.16
CA MET A 41 -12.55 4.82 2.24
C MET A 41 -11.45 5.44 1.35
N THR A 42 -11.82 6.19 0.32
CA THR A 42 -10.83 6.75 -0.64
C THR A 42 -10.63 8.25 -0.51
N LEU A 43 -11.61 8.99 0.00
CA LEU A 43 -11.58 10.46 0.14
C LEU A 43 -12.14 10.96 1.48
N GLY A 44 -12.91 10.14 2.20
CA GLY A 44 -13.57 10.53 3.44
C GLY A 44 -12.82 10.14 4.70
N ARG A 45 -13.55 9.88 5.78
CA ARG A 45 -12.99 9.72 7.13
C ARG A 45 -12.05 8.54 7.22
N ASN A 46 -12.39 7.42 6.58
CA ASN A 46 -11.58 6.21 6.64
C ASN A 46 -10.38 6.27 5.69
N ALA A 47 -10.38 7.17 4.71
CA ALA A 47 -9.23 7.40 3.83
C ALA A 47 -8.00 7.92 4.60
N VAL A 48 -8.20 8.58 5.74
CA VAL A 48 -7.10 9.00 6.62
C VAL A 48 -6.30 7.79 7.10
N GLY A 49 -6.99 6.73 7.57
CA GLY A 49 -6.33 5.49 7.96
C GLY A 49 -5.83 4.70 6.74
N TYR A 50 -6.70 4.53 5.75
CA TYR A 50 -6.38 3.66 4.61
C TYR A 50 -5.28 4.20 3.71
N LEU A 51 -5.12 5.52 3.57
CA LEU A 51 -4.12 6.15 2.71
C LEU A 51 -2.99 6.81 3.50
N THR A 52 -3.34 7.79 4.35
CA THR A 52 -2.32 8.62 5.03
C THR A 52 -1.61 7.85 6.14
N GLU A 53 -2.34 7.08 6.94
CA GLU A 53 -1.73 6.24 7.97
C GLU A 53 -0.95 5.10 7.33
N SER A 54 -1.43 4.46 6.25
CA SER A 54 -0.61 3.49 5.50
C SER A 54 0.69 4.10 4.93
N MET A 55 0.74 5.41 4.66
CA MET A 55 1.94 6.11 4.17
C MET A 55 2.93 6.45 5.29
N HIS A 56 2.44 6.79 6.48
CA HIS A 56 3.26 7.39 7.54
C HIS A 56 3.31 6.58 8.84
N GLY A 57 2.43 5.58 8.99
CA GLY A 57 2.42 4.62 10.07
C GLY A 57 3.74 3.86 10.12
N ALA A 58 4.29 3.70 11.32
CA ALA A 58 5.64 3.17 11.55
C ALA A 58 6.78 3.91 10.81
N GLY A 59 6.54 5.16 10.36
CA GLY A 59 7.51 6.03 9.71
C GLY A 59 7.22 6.26 8.23
N SER A 60 7.50 7.47 7.74
CA SER A 60 7.36 7.85 6.33
C SER A 60 8.27 7.02 5.41
N PRO A 61 7.97 6.89 4.09
CA PRO A 61 8.65 5.94 3.19
C PRO A 61 10.18 6.02 3.18
N GLN A 62 10.73 7.21 3.39
CA GLN A 62 12.18 7.42 3.44
C GLN A 62 12.82 6.71 4.65
N ALA A 63 12.12 6.59 5.77
CA ALA A 63 12.60 5.87 6.96
C ALA A 63 12.87 4.39 6.62
N GLN A 64 11.96 3.73 5.91
CA GLN A 64 12.15 2.34 5.49
C GLN A 64 13.26 2.21 4.43
N ARG A 65 13.39 3.17 3.49
CA ARG A 65 14.51 3.17 2.53
C ARG A 65 15.87 3.23 3.24
N ILE A 66 15.98 4.03 4.30
CA ILE A 66 17.20 4.08 5.14
C ILE A 66 17.44 2.73 5.82
N GLN A 67 16.42 2.12 6.43
CA GLN A 67 16.58 0.81 7.09
C GLN A 67 16.96 -0.29 6.11
N ILE A 68 16.37 -0.31 4.92
CA ILE A 68 16.74 -1.24 3.84
C ILE A 68 18.21 -1.02 3.45
N ALA A 69 18.63 0.23 3.21
CA ALA A 69 20.02 0.53 2.84
C ALA A 69 21.03 0.05 3.90
N ARG A 70 20.67 0.10 5.19
CA ARG A 70 21.52 -0.39 6.29
C ARG A 70 21.65 -1.92 6.35
N GLN A 71 20.70 -2.66 5.79
CA GLN A 71 20.60 -4.13 5.91
C GLN A 71 20.75 -4.87 4.57
N MET A 72 20.79 -4.16 3.43
CA MET A 72 20.73 -4.79 2.11
C MET A 72 22.01 -5.47 1.64
N GLN A 73 23.10 -5.39 2.40
CA GLN A 73 24.40 -6.04 2.15
C GLN A 73 24.93 -5.76 0.73
N LEU A 74 25.22 -4.49 0.43
CA LEU A 74 25.63 -4.06 -0.90
C LEU A 74 27.03 -4.57 -1.25
N GLY A 75 27.95 -4.56 -0.29
CA GLY A 75 29.31 -5.04 -0.49
C GLY A 75 29.33 -6.54 -0.80
N TYR A 76 28.58 -7.34 -0.05
CA TYR A 76 28.38 -8.77 -0.31
C TYR A 76 27.86 -9.01 -1.73
N LYS A 77 26.83 -8.27 -2.16
CA LYS A 77 26.26 -8.38 -3.51
C LYS A 77 27.24 -7.95 -4.60
N LYS A 78 28.05 -6.91 -4.36
CA LYS A 78 29.12 -6.49 -5.28
C LYS A 78 30.12 -7.62 -5.49
N GLN A 79 30.53 -8.30 -4.41
CA GLN A 79 31.49 -9.39 -4.50
C GLN A 79 30.92 -10.55 -5.33
N LEU A 80 29.68 -10.96 -5.08
CA LEU A 80 29.02 -11.99 -5.90
C LEU A 80 28.99 -11.63 -7.39
N ALA A 81 28.71 -10.36 -7.72
CA ALA A 81 28.72 -9.90 -9.11
C ALA A 81 30.13 -9.96 -9.73
N LYS A 82 31.16 -9.52 -9.00
CA LYS A 82 32.57 -9.61 -9.44
C LYS A 82 33.00 -11.05 -9.68
N ASP A 83 32.60 -11.97 -8.80
CA ASP A 83 32.93 -13.41 -8.89
C ASP A 83 32.32 -14.07 -10.14
N LEU A 84 31.07 -13.72 -10.44
CA LEU A 84 30.37 -14.17 -11.66
C LEU A 84 31.01 -13.57 -12.93
N ALA A 85 31.40 -12.29 -12.88
CA ALA A 85 32.02 -11.58 -14.00
C ALA A 85 33.52 -11.86 -14.16
N LYS A 86 34.13 -12.66 -13.29
CA LYS A 86 35.58 -12.97 -13.27
C LYS A 86 36.48 -11.73 -13.14
N VAL A 87 36.00 -10.69 -12.46
CA VAL A 87 36.79 -9.50 -12.14
C VAL A 87 37.71 -9.83 -10.98
N LYS A 88 39.03 -9.82 -11.23
CA LYS A 88 40.07 -10.12 -10.23
C LYS A 88 40.51 -8.84 -9.53
N GLU A 89 39.78 -8.46 -8.48
CA GLU A 89 40.19 -7.41 -7.54
C GLU A 89 40.39 -8.01 -6.15
N SER A 90 41.19 -7.34 -5.30
CA SER A 90 41.29 -7.70 -3.89
C SER A 90 39.90 -7.67 -3.25
N PRO A 91 39.53 -8.66 -2.41
CA PRO A 91 38.26 -8.64 -1.70
C PRO A 91 38.11 -7.31 -0.95
N GLU A 92 37.04 -6.56 -1.26
CA GLU A 92 36.67 -5.41 -0.44
C GLU A 92 36.04 -5.97 0.84
N ASP A 93 36.71 -5.79 1.99
CA ASP A 93 36.11 -6.07 3.31
C ASP A 93 34.99 -5.05 3.56
N ALA A 94 33.79 -5.35 3.07
CA ALA A 94 32.62 -4.54 3.31
C ALA A 94 32.23 -4.64 4.79
N LYS A 95 32.58 -3.60 5.57
CA LYS A 95 32.15 -3.43 6.97
C LYS A 95 30.66 -3.07 7.01
N GLU A 96 29.80 -4.04 6.72
CA GLU A 96 28.34 -3.89 6.71
C GLU A 96 27.64 -4.92 7.60
N ASN A 97 26.38 -4.66 7.98
CA ASN A 97 25.59 -5.60 8.76
C ASN A 97 25.29 -6.85 7.92
N SER A 98 25.67 -8.03 8.41
CA SER A 98 25.53 -9.31 7.70
C SER A 98 24.35 -10.19 8.16
N GLU A 99 23.53 -9.71 9.10
CA GLU A 99 22.49 -10.52 9.73
C GLU A 99 21.38 -10.98 8.78
N TYR A 100 21.04 -10.19 7.75
CA TYR A 100 19.93 -10.52 6.86
C TYR A 100 20.18 -11.85 6.13
N PHE A 101 21.29 -11.98 5.42
CA PHE A 101 21.62 -13.23 4.74
C PHE A 101 21.95 -14.37 5.72
N ASN A 102 22.50 -14.07 6.91
CA ASN A 102 22.67 -15.09 7.94
C ASN A 102 21.33 -15.69 8.38
N ARG A 103 20.26 -14.88 8.48
CA ARG A 103 18.90 -15.37 8.76
C ARG A 103 18.29 -16.13 7.58
N VAL A 104 18.44 -15.61 6.36
CA VAL A 104 17.90 -16.21 5.13
C VAL A 104 18.47 -17.62 4.90
N PHE A 105 19.78 -17.78 5.09
CA PHE A 105 20.49 -19.05 4.86
C PHE A 105 20.76 -19.84 6.15
N LYS A 106 20.06 -19.52 7.25
CA LYS A 106 20.18 -20.27 8.50
C LYS A 106 19.69 -21.70 8.28
N ILE A 107 20.57 -22.67 8.52
CA ILE A 107 20.23 -24.09 8.51
C ILE A 107 19.68 -24.45 9.90
N PRO A 108 18.52 -25.15 10.01
CA PRO A 108 18.00 -25.60 11.30
C PRO A 108 18.98 -26.59 11.94
N GLU A 109 19.18 -26.46 13.26
CA GLU A 109 19.92 -27.44 14.04
C GLU A 109 19.14 -28.77 14.06
N LYS A 110 19.86 -29.88 13.86
CA LYS A 110 19.30 -31.24 13.86
C LYS A 110 18.88 -31.69 15.24
#